data_AF-A0A536F5Y6-F1
#
_entry.id   AF-A0A536F5Y6-F1
#
_cell.length_a   1.000
_cell.length_b   1.000
_cell.length_c   1.000
_cell.angle_alpha   90.00
_cell.angle_beta   90.00
_cell.angle_gamma   90.00
#
_symmetry.space_group_name_H-M   'P 1'
#
loop_
_entity.id
_entity.type
_entity.pdbx_description
1 polymer ?
#
loop_
_entity_poly.entity_id
_entity_poly.type
_entity_poly.pdbx_seq_one_letter_code
_entity_poly.pdbx_strand_id
1 'polypeptide(L)'
;MPARADDPGTLADRLARVQQEQARQQQRLSALQSQQGELRQTLAALQAQLAQSNADLAPIAARAQAIEAQLAEAQLQFSHDQLAYLRHLRSFQADIRKLYALGGIRWLEFVFSARSFDDLMNRTIYLQQISVGELQLARKIRAERDALDAQRQLLAQARAELAPLLDTLQTRANAIAGQVASVANYDSQLDSLRRQTVIRLAGLQNQS
;
A
#
# COMPACT_ATOMS: atom_id res chain seq x y z
N MET A 1 -6.78 -62.69 52.14
CA MET A 1 -6.18 -61.76 51.16
C MET A 1 -4.85 -61.28 51.72
N PRO A 2 -3.69 -61.83 51.33
CA PRO A 2 -2.41 -61.38 51.88
C PRO A 2 -1.99 -60.05 51.23
N ALA A 3 -1.51 -59.14 52.07
CA ALA A 3 -0.89 -57.88 51.66
C ALA A 3 0.36 -58.17 50.83
N ARG A 4 0.43 -57.62 49.62
CA ARG A 4 1.65 -57.61 48.81
C ARG A 4 2.67 -56.77 49.56
N ALA A 5 3.75 -57.40 50.00
CA ALA A 5 4.94 -56.68 50.46
C ALA A 5 5.49 -55.92 49.25
N ASP A 6 5.47 -54.59 49.30
CA ASP A 6 6.22 -53.77 48.36
C ASP A 6 7.72 -54.06 48.59
N ASP A 7 8.32 -54.76 47.63
CA ASP A 7 9.70 -55.23 47.69
C ASP A 7 10.65 -54.01 47.67
N PRO A 8 11.53 -53.79 48.68
CA PRO A 8 12.32 -52.57 48.82
C PRO A 8 13.21 -52.25 47.61
N GLY A 9 13.63 -53.25 46.83
CA GLY A 9 14.32 -53.05 45.56
C GLY A 9 13.50 -52.29 44.51
N THR A 10 12.17 -52.50 44.49
CA THR A 10 11.27 -51.83 43.55
C THR A 10 10.98 -50.37 43.92
N LEU A 11 11.01 -50.03 45.21
CA LEU A 11 10.87 -48.65 45.69
C LEU A 11 12.13 -47.84 45.42
N ALA A 12 13.31 -48.42 45.66
CA ALA A 12 14.60 -47.80 45.32
C ALA A 12 14.73 -47.51 43.82
N ASP A 13 14.33 -48.47 42.97
CA ASP A 13 14.32 -48.30 41.52
C ASP A 13 13.34 -47.21 41.06
N ARG A 14 12.15 -47.11 41.69
CA ARG A 14 11.18 -46.04 41.41
C ARG A 14 11.72 -44.68 41.80
N LEU A 15 12.31 -44.56 42.98
CA LEU A 15 12.90 -43.30 43.45
C LEU A 15 14.04 -42.86 42.52
N ALA A 16 14.93 -43.77 42.11
CA ALA A 16 16.00 -43.46 41.18
C ALA A 16 15.47 -42.96 39.82
N ARG A 17 14.39 -43.56 39.31
CA ARG A 17 13.73 -43.09 38.07
C ARG A 17 13.13 -41.70 38.24
N VAL A 18 12.40 -41.44 39.33
CA VAL A 18 11.81 -40.12 39.60
C VAL A 18 12.91 -39.05 39.73
N GLN A 19 14.01 -39.35 40.43
CA GLN A 19 15.15 -38.44 40.55
C GLN A 19 15.81 -38.15 39.19
N GLN A 20 15.99 -39.18 38.35
CA GLN A 20 16.53 -39.00 37.00
C GLN A 20 15.60 -38.16 36.13
N GLU A 21 14.28 -38.37 36.21
CA GLU A 21 13.29 -37.57 35.49
C GLU A 21 13.26 -36.12 35.97
N GLN A 22 13.32 -35.87 37.29
CA GLN A 22 13.43 -34.54 37.85
C GLN A 22 14.67 -33.81 37.31
N ALA A 23 15.84 -34.47 37.32
CA ALA A 23 17.08 -33.90 36.79
C ALA A 23 16.96 -33.51 35.30
N ARG A 24 16.32 -34.37 34.48
CA ARG A 24 16.05 -34.07 33.06
C ARG A 24 15.10 -32.88 32.88
N GLN A 25 14.04 -32.79 33.67
CA GLN A 25 13.13 -31.64 33.60
C GLN A 25 13.80 -30.34 34.08
N GLN A 26 14.66 -30.41 35.10
CA GLN A 26 15.44 -29.26 35.57
C GLN A 26 16.38 -28.73 34.47
N GLN A 27 17.09 -29.63 33.79
CA GLN A 27 17.94 -29.28 32.64
C GLN A 27 17.12 -28.64 31.50
N ARG A 28 15.95 -29.20 31.19
CA ARG A 28 15.04 -28.64 30.18
C ARG A 28 14.55 -27.25 30.58
N LEU A 29 14.23 -27.02 31.85
CA LEU A 29 13.82 -25.71 32.34
C LEU A 29 14.95 -24.67 32.20
N SER A 30 16.18 -25.03 32.56
CA SER A 30 17.34 -24.15 32.39
C SER A 30 17.57 -23.80 30.90
N ALA A 31 17.44 -24.78 29.99
CA ALA A 31 17.56 -24.52 28.56
C ALA A 31 16.47 -23.57 28.04
N LEU A 32 15.22 -23.74 28.48
CA LEU A 32 14.13 -22.82 28.14
C LEU A 32 14.34 -21.41 28.70
N GLN A 33 14.94 -21.27 29.88
CA GLN A 33 15.31 -19.97 30.44
C GLN A 33 16.39 -19.26 29.62
N SER A 34 17.40 -19.99 29.15
CA SER A 34 18.42 -19.46 28.23
C SER A 34 17.79 -18.98 26.93
N GLN A 35 16.91 -19.79 26.31
CA GLN A 35 16.17 -19.41 25.10
C GLN A 35 15.30 -18.17 25.32
N GLN A 36 14.68 -18.03 26.49
CA GLN A 36 13.92 -16.82 26.84
C GLN A 36 14.83 -15.59 26.98
N GLY A 37 16.07 -15.75 27.44
CA GLY A 37 17.09 -14.70 27.44
C GLY A 37 17.49 -14.24 26.04
N GLU A 38 17.75 -15.20 25.15
CA GLU A 38 18.06 -14.94 23.73
C GLU A 38 16.88 -14.25 23.01
N LEU A 39 15.65 -14.65 23.32
CA LEU A 39 14.45 -14.03 22.78
C LEU A 39 14.30 -12.56 23.23
N ARG A 40 14.62 -12.25 24.49
CA ARG A 40 14.63 -10.85 24.96
C ARG A 40 15.66 -9.99 24.22
N GLN A 41 16.83 -10.54 23.93
CA GLN A 41 17.84 -9.84 23.12
C GLN A 41 17.34 -9.64 21.69
N THR A 42 16.69 -10.65 21.11
CA THR A 42 16.07 -10.56 19.78
C THR A 42 14.97 -9.50 19.74
N LEU A 43 14.12 -9.43 20.76
CA LEU A 43 13.10 -8.40 20.91
C LEU A 43 13.69 -7.00 20.99
N ALA A 44 14.75 -6.81 21.78
CA ALA A 44 15.43 -5.52 21.89
C ALA A 44 16.04 -5.08 20.54
N ALA A 45 16.69 -6.02 19.83
CA ALA A 45 17.22 -5.77 18.50
C ALA A 45 16.11 -5.43 17.49
N LEU A 46 15.00 -6.16 17.52
CA LEU A 46 13.84 -5.88 16.66
C LEU A 46 13.25 -4.50 16.96
N GLN A 47 13.11 -4.10 18.23
CA GLN A 47 12.64 -2.77 18.60
C GLN A 47 13.55 -1.66 18.03
N ALA A 48 14.87 -1.84 18.10
CA ALA A 48 15.81 -0.89 17.51
C ALA A 48 15.68 -0.83 15.97
N GLN A 49 15.53 -1.99 15.32
CA GLN A 49 15.29 -2.07 13.87
C GLN A 49 13.97 -1.40 13.46
N LEU A 50 12.90 -1.55 14.26
CA LEU A 50 11.62 -0.89 14.02
C LEU A 50 11.74 0.63 14.15
N ALA A 51 12.44 1.11 15.17
CA ALA A 51 12.69 2.54 15.34
C ALA A 51 13.45 3.12 14.13
N GLN A 52 14.50 2.43 13.68
CA GLN A 52 15.25 2.83 12.49
C GLN A 52 14.39 2.79 11.23
N SER A 53 13.65 1.71 11.00
CA SER A 53 12.79 1.58 9.83
C SER A 53 11.70 2.65 9.81
N ASN A 54 11.15 3.03 10.97
CA ASN A 54 10.19 4.13 11.05
C ASN A 54 10.82 5.47 10.69
N ALA A 55 12.04 5.73 11.16
CA ALA A 55 12.79 6.94 10.79
C ALA A 55 13.08 6.99 9.28
N ASP A 56 13.47 5.87 8.68
CA ASP A 56 13.76 5.77 7.24
C ASP A 56 12.51 5.90 6.37
N LEU A 57 11.35 5.40 6.85
CA LEU A 57 10.09 5.46 6.12
C LEU A 57 9.38 6.81 6.25
N ALA A 58 9.59 7.55 7.33
CA ALA A 58 8.98 8.87 7.55
C ALA A 58 9.13 9.85 6.37
N PRO A 59 10.33 10.07 5.80
CA PRO A 59 10.48 10.95 4.64
C PRO A 59 9.80 10.39 3.37
N ILE A 60 9.76 9.06 3.21
CA ILE A 60 9.08 8.41 2.07
C ILE A 60 7.57 8.63 2.17
N ALA A 61 6.99 8.44 3.36
CA ALA A 61 5.58 8.67 3.63
C ALA A 61 5.20 10.15 3.43
N ALA A 62 6.02 11.08 3.94
CA ALA A 62 5.80 12.51 3.73
C ALA A 62 5.84 12.89 2.24
N ARG A 63 6.78 12.33 1.47
CA ARG A 63 6.84 12.54 0.02
C ARG A 63 5.62 11.97 -0.70
N ALA A 64 5.19 10.76 -0.34
CA ALA A 64 3.99 10.14 -0.93
C ALA A 64 2.75 11.02 -0.67
N GLN A 65 2.54 11.47 0.57
CA GLN A 65 1.43 12.35 0.95
C GLN A 65 1.46 13.69 0.20
N ALA A 66 2.65 14.29 0.03
CA ALA A 66 2.80 15.52 -0.73
C ALA A 66 2.40 15.34 -2.21
N ILE A 67 2.84 14.24 -2.84
CA ILE A 67 2.48 13.92 -4.23
C ILE A 67 0.97 13.63 -4.33
N GLU A 68 0.37 12.91 -3.38
CA GLU A 68 -1.07 12.64 -3.35
C GLU A 68 -1.89 13.93 -3.27
N ALA A 69 -1.49 14.87 -2.39
CA ALA A 69 -2.15 16.16 -2.26
C ALA A 69 -2.06 16.98 -3.55
N GLN A 70 -0.85 17.05 -4.16
CA GLN A 70 -0.64 17.71 -5.45
C GLN A 70 -1.46 17.06 -6.56
N LEU A 71 -1.57 15.73 -6.56
CA LEU A 71 -2.36 14.99 -7.53
C LEU A 71 -3.86 15.31 -7.40
N ALA A 72 -4.37 15.40 -6.16
CA ALA A 72 -5.77 15.74 -5.91
C ALA A 72 -6.10 17.16 -6.40
N GLU A 73 -5.25 18.13 -6.10
CA GLU A 73 -5.39 19.51 -6.58
C GLU A 73 -5.31 19.59 -8.11
N ALA A 74 -4.30 18.95 -8.71
CA ALA A 74 -4.11 18.93 -10.15
C ALA A 74 -5.27 18.23 -10.88
N GLN A 75 -5.87 17.20 -10.30
CA GLN A 75 -7.06 16.54 -10.86
C GLN A 75 -8.29 17.44 -10.84
N LEU A 76 -8.49 18.19 -9.75
CA LEU A 76 -9.57 19.16 -9.66
C LEU A 76 -9.41 20.25 -10.72
N GLN A 77 -8.20 20.80 -10.84
CA GLN A 77 -7.87 21.81 -11.85
C GLN A 77 -8.07 21.27 -13.27
N PHE A 78 -7.58 20.07 -13.56
CA PHE A 78 -7.76 19.40 -14.85
C PHE A 78 -9.25 19.24 -15.19
N SER A 79 -10.08 18.83 -14.22
CA SER A 79 -11.53 18.70 -14.43
C SER A 79 -12.19 20.05 -14.75
N HIS A 80 -11.81 21.10 -14.02
CA HIS A 80 -12.30 22.45 -14.27
C HIS A 80 -11.92 22.95 -15.68
N ASP A 81 -10.66 22.77 -16.07
CA ASP A 81 -10.15 23.19 -17.37
C ASP A 81 -10.77 22.38 -18.51
N GLN A 82 -11.02 21.09 -18.29
CA GLN A 82 -11.74 20.24 -19.23
C GLN A 82 -13.18 20.71 -19.45
N LEU A 83 -13.88 21.10 -18.39
CA LEU A 83 -15.23 21.67 -18.51
C LEU A 83 -15.22 23.02 -19.24
N ALA A 84 -14.22 23.87 -18.98
CA ALA A 84 -14.05 25.14 -19.69
C ALA A 84 -13.81 24.93 -21.19
N TYR A 85 -12.88 24.04 -21.54
CA TYR A 85 -12.60 23.63 -22.91
C TYR A 85 -13.86 23.13 -23.63
N LEU A 86 -14.65 22.25 -23.00
CA LEU A 86 -15.90 21.74 -23.58
C LEU A 86 -16.97 22.83 -23.76
N ARG A 87 -17.00 23.84 -22.90
CA ARG A 87 -17.88 25.01 -23.08
C ARG A 87 -17.44 25.85 -24.28
N HIS A 88 -16.15 26.18 -24.38
CA HIS A 88 -15.63 26.96 -25.50
C HIS A 88 -15.80 26.22 -26.83
N LEU A 89 -15.53 24.92 -26.86
CA LEU A 89 -15.73 24.08 -28.04
C LEU A 89 -17.19 24.08 -28.51
N ARG A 90 -18.16 23.97 -27.57
CA ARG A 90 -19.59 24.05 -27.91
C ARG A 90 -19.99 25.43 -28.41
N SER A 91 -19.48 26.51 -27.81
CA SER A 91 -19.73 27.88 -28.29
C SER A 91 -19.23 28.04 -29.72
N PHE A 92 -17.98 27.66 -29.98
CA PHE A 92 -17.38 27.74 -31.30
C PHE A 92 -18.18 26.95 -32.33
N GLN A 93 -18.59 25.71 -32.01
CA GLN A 93 -19.45 24.91 -32.88
C GLN A 93 -20.80 25.59 -33.16
N ALA A 94 -21.41 26.23 -32.17
CA ALA A 94 -22.68 26.93 -32.34
C ALA A 94 -22.54 28.20 -33.19
N ASP A 95 -21.46 28.95 -33.02
CA ASP A 95 -21.18 30.17 -33.79
C ASP A 95 -20.92 29.83 -35.26
N ILE A 96 -20.13 28.79 -35.53
CA ILE A 96 -19.96 28.23 -36.88
C ILE A 96 -21.31 27.77 -37.45
N ARG A 97 -22.19 27.08 -36.69
CA ARG A 97 -23.56 26.75 -37.15
C ARG A 97 -24.34 27.97 -37.62
N LYS A 98 -24.32 29.05 -36.85
CA LYS A 98 -25.10 30.27 -37.15
C LYS A 98 -24.61 30.99 -38.39
N LEU A 99 -23.30 31.21 -38.53
CA LEU A 99 -22.71 31.94 -39.67
C LEU A 99 -23.16 31.37 -41.01
N TYR A 100 -23.23 30.06 -41.10
CA TYR A 100 -23.46 29.39 -42.37
C TYR A 100 -24.86 28.76 -42.46
N ALA A 101 -25.69 28.75 -41.41
CA ALA A 101 -27.14 28.53 -41.55
C ALA A 101 -27.80 29.56 -42.49
N LEU A 102 -27.14 30.70 -42.70
CA LEU A 102 -27.50 31.74 -43.66
C LEU A 102 -27.07 31.41 -45.12
N GLY A 103 -26.33 30.32 -45.36
CA GLY A 103 -25.82 29.90 -46.67
C GLY A 103 -25.77 28.38 -46.88
N GLY A 104 -26.93 27.73 -47.14
CA GLY A 104 -27.07 26.40 -47.77
C GLY A 104 -26.73 25.13 -46.96
N ILE A 105 -27.70 24.25 -46.70
CA ILE A 105 -27.65 23.08 -45.77
C ILE A 105 -26.45 22.09 -45.92
N ARG A 106 -25.81 21.96 -47.08
CA ARG A 106 -24.77 20.94 -47.37
C ARG A 106 -23.43 21.13 -46.63
N TRP A 107 -23.12 22.32 -46.13
CA TRP A 107 -21.86 22.58 -45.44
C TRP A 107 -21.87 22.14 -43.96
N LEU A 108 -23.06 22.11 -43.32
CA LEU A 108 -23.21 21.62 -41.93
C LEU A 108 -22.69 20.18 -41.86
N GLU A 109 -23.06 19.32 -42.81
CA GLU A 109 -22.58 17.94 -42.92
C GLU A 109 -21.04 17.84 -43.07
N PHE A 110 -20.42 18.78 -43.80
CA PHE A 110 -18.97 18.80 -44.00
C PHE A 110 -18.20 19.20 -42.73
N VAL A 111 -18.73 20.12 -41.92
CA VAL A 111 -18.10 20.53 -40.66
C VAL A 111 -18.40 19.54 -39.52
N PHE A 112 -19.61 18.96 -39.47
CA PHE A 112 -19.99 17.95 -38.45
C PHE A 112 -19.40 16.56 -38.70
N SER A 113 -18.88 16.30 -39.89
CA SER A 113 -18.11 15.06 -40.17
C SER A 113 -16.65 15.13 -39.74
N ALA A 114 -16.20 16.25 -39.13
CA ALA A 114 -14.83 16.40 -38.66
C ALA A 114 -14.50 15.37 -37.56
N ARG A 115 -13.40 14.64 -37.76
CA ARG A 115 -12.99 13.54 -36.86
C ARG A 115 -12.10 14.00 -35.70
N SER A 116 -11.56 15.21 -35.79
CA SER A 116 -10.69 15.80 -34.77
C SER A 116 -10.76 17.32 -34.81
N PHE A 117 -10.24 17.97 -33.76
CA PHE A 117 -10.16 19.43 -33.73
C PHE A 117 -9.26 20.00 -34.83
N ASP A 118 -8.15 19.33 -35.18
CA ASP A 118 -7.30 19.77 -36.29
C ASP A 118 -7.97 19.59 -37.66
N ASP A 119 -8.77 18.53 -37.83
CA ASP A 119 -9.61 18.36 -39.03
C ASP A 119 -10.67 19.47 -39.13
N LEU A 120 -11.30 19.82 -38.00
CA LEU A 120 -12.24 20.95 -37.91
C LEU A 120 -11.55 22.29 -38.26
N MET A 121 -10.37 22.56 -37.71
CA MET A 121 -9.59 23.77 -37.98
C MET A 121 -9.18 23.90 -39.45
N ASN A 122 -8.67 22.82 -40.02
CA ASN A 122 -8.29 22.78 -41.42
C ASN A 122 -9.49 23.02 -42.33
N ARG A 123 -10.67 22.46 -42.00
CA ARG A 123 -11.91 22.69 -42.74
C ARG A 123 -12.42 24.13 -42.63
N THR A 124 -12.23 24.79 -41.48
CA THR A 124 -12.60 26.20 -41.32
C THR A 124 -11.70 27.14 -42.13
N ILE A 125 -10.40 26.85 -42.27
CA ILE A 125 -9.46 27.69 -43.06
C ILE A 125 -9.86 27.80 -44.54
N TYR A 126 -10.57 26.81 -45.09
CA TYR A 126 -11.05 26.84 -46.48
C TYR A 126 -12.19 27.84 -46.76
N LEU A 127 -12.69 28.57 -45.74
CA LEU A 127 -13.89 29.40 -45.86
C LEU A 127 -13.55 30.90 -45.75
N GLN A 128 -13.86 31.67 -46.79
CA GLN A 128 -13.55 33.10 -46.95
C GLN A 128 -14.34 34.05 -46.03
N GLN A 129 -15.22 33.56 -45.14
CA GLN A 129 -16.19 34.35 -44.37
C GLN A 129 -15.99 34.31 -42.85
N ILE A 130 -14.82 33.86 -42.37
CA ILE A 130 -14.56 33.76 -40.92
C ILE A 130 -14.22 35.13 -40.31
N SER A 131 -14.87 35.46 -39.20
CA SER A 131 -14.57 36.68 -38.45
C SER A 131 -13.27 36.55 -37.63
N VAL A 132 -12.62 37.68 -37.32
CA VAL A 132 -11.43 37.71 -36.45
C VAL A 132 -11.71 37.07 -35.08
N GLY A 133 -12.94 37.20 -34.56
CA GLY A 133 -13.34 36.62 -33.27
C GLY A 133 -13.38 35.09 -33.30
N GLU A 134 -13.83 34.48 -34.39
CA GLU A 134 -13.83 33.01 -34.54
C GLU A 134 -12.42 32.45 -34.65
N LEU A 135 -11.52 33.12 -35.36
CA LEU A 135 -10.10 32.73 -35.42
C LEU A 135 -9.43 32.81 -34.05
N GLN A 136 -9.78 33.82 -33.24
CA GLN A 136 -9.28 33.94 -31.87
C GLN A 136 -9.82 32.82 -30.96
N LEU A 137 -11.12 32.50 -31.05
CA LEU A 137 -11.72 31.40 -30.29
C LEU A 137 -11.14 30.04 -30.69
N ALA A 138 -10.95 29.81 -31.99
CA ALA A 138 -10.26 28.63 -32.53
C ALA A 138 -8.84 28.47 -31.95
N ARG A 139 -8.04 29.53 -31.94
CA ARG A 139 -6.69 29.52 -31.34
C ARG A 139 -6.72 29.25 -29.85
N LYS A 140 -7.69 29.84 -29.12
CA LYS A 140 -7.90 29.59 -27.69
C LYS A 140 -8.20 28.12 -27.41
N ILE A 141 -9.12 27.51 -28.17
CA ILE A 141 -9.47 26.09 -28.01
C ILE A 141 -8.27 25.18 -28.29
N ARG A 142 -7.43 25.50 -29.29
CA ARG A 142 -6.18 24.77 -29.53
C ARG A 142 -5.25 24.84 -28.32
N ALA A 143 -5.00 26.05 -27.81
CA ALA A 143 -4.13 26.24 -26.65
C ALA A 143 -4.66 25.51 -25.41
N GLU A 144 -5.98 25.54 -25.17
CA GLU A 144 -6.62 24.80 -24.07
C GLU A 144 -6.47 23.29 -24.22
N ARG A 145 -6.61 22.74 -25.43
CA ARG A 145 -6.36 21.31 -25.71
C ARG A 145 -4.92 20.95 -25.39
N ASP A 146 -3.96 21.70 -25.93
CA ASP A 146 -2.54 21.41 -25.75
C ASP A 146 -2.14 21.51 -24.25
N ALA A 147 -2.74 22.46 -23.51
CA ALA A 147 -2.59 22.57 -22.06
C ALA A 147 -3.19 21.36 -21.31
N LEU A 148 -4.38 20.89 -21.69
CA LEU A 148 -5.01 19.70 -21.11
C LEU A 148 -4.17 18.44 -21.36
N ASP A 149 -3.57 18.31 -22.55
CA ASP A 149 -2.69 17.19 -22.86
C ASP A 149 -1.41 17.23 -22.00
N ALA A 150 -0.82 18.42 -21.81
CA ALA A 150 0.31 18.60 -20.91
C ALA A 150 -0.05 18.28 -19.44
N GLN A 151 -1.20 18.77 -18.95
CA GLN A 151 -1.70 18.44 -17.60
C GLN A 151 -1.91 16.93 -17.42
N ARG A 152 -2.48 16.26 -18.43
CA ARG A 152 -2.68 14.81 -18.43
C ARG A 152 -1.35 14.06 -18.31
N GLN A 153 -0.32 14.50 -19.04
CA GLN A 153 1.02 13.90 -18.96
C GLN A 153 1.64 14.09 -17.57
N LEU A 154 1.55 15.29 -16.98
CA LEU A 154 2.05 15.55 -15.63
C LEU A 154 1.33 14.70 -14.58
N LEU A 155 0.00 14.57 -14.68
CA LEU A 155 -0.77 13.68 -13.80
C LEU A 155 -0.33 12.21 -13.94
N ALA A 156 -0.04 11.76 -15.15
CA ALA A 156 0.45 10.40 -15.39
C ALA A 156 1.85 10.19 -14.80
N GLN A 157 2.76 11.16 -14.95
CA GLN A 157 4.09 11.12 -14.36
C GLN A 157 4.03 11.10 -12.83
N ALA A 158 3.24 11.99 -12.22
CA ALA A 158 3.07 12.03 -10.76
C ALA A 158 2.51 10.70 -10.20
N ARG A 159 1.55 10.07 -10.91
CA ARG A 159 1.06 8.72 -10.55
C ARG A 159 2.15 7.65 -10.64
N ALA A 160 2.97 7.72 -11.70
CA ALA A 160 4.08 6.79 -11.88
C ALA A 160 5.17 6.96 -10.82
N GLU A 161 5.41 8.20 -10.33
CA GLU A 161 6.33 8.48 -9.22
C GLU A 161 5.77 8.04 -7.86
N LEU A 162 4.46 8.16 -7.64
CA LEU A 162 3.82 7.77 -6.40
C LEU A 162 3.81 6.24 -6.20
N ALA A 163 3.56 5.48 -7.27
CA ALA A 163 3.42 4.03 -7.22
C ALA A 163 4.58 3.29 -6.49
N PRO A 164 5.87 3.52 -6.81
CA PRO A 164 6.98 2.84 -6.11
C PRO A 164 7.13 3.28 -4.65
N LEU A 165 6.72 4.50 -4.29
CA LEU A 165 6.74 4.95 -2.89
C LEU A 165 5.72 4.18 -2.05
N LEU A 166 4.50 4.02 -2.57
CA LEU A 166 3.45 3.23 -1.92
C LEU A 166 3.83 1.75 -1.81
N ASP A 167 4.42 1.18 -2.87
CA ASP A 167 4.92 -0.20 -2.86
C ASP A 167 6.03 -0.40 -1.80
N THR A 168 6.96 0.55 -1.70
CA THR A 168 8.01 0.53 -0.67
C THR A 168 7.41 0.56 0.74
N LEU A 169 6.45 1.44 0.99
CA LEU A 169 5.78 1.55 2.29
C LEU A 169 5.04 0.26 2.64
N GLN A 170 4.26 -0.30 1.71
CA GLN A 170 3.50 -1.53 1.91
C GLN A 170 4.42 -2.74 2.14
N THR A 171 5.45 -2.89 1.33
CA THR A 171 6.42 -3.99 1.47
C THR A 171 7.11 -3.95 2.82
N ARG A 172 7.52 -2.77 3.28
CA ARG A 172 8.14 -2.60 4.60
C ARG A 172 7.17 -2.86 5.74
N ALA A 173 5.92 -2.38 5.64
CA ALA A 173 4.88 -2.66 6.62
C ALA A 173 4.62 -4.17 6.76
N ASN A 174 4.52 -4.90 5.64
CA ASN A 174 4.32 -6.34 5.63
C ASN A 174 5.51 -7.09 6.25
N ALA A 175 6.74 -6.69 5.93
CA ALA A 175 7.94 -7.30 6.50
C ALA A 175 8.00 -7.13 8.03
N ILE A 176 7.70 -5.92 8.52
CA ILE A 176 7.62 -5.61 9.95
C ILE A 176 6.54 -6.48 10.63
N ALA A 177 5.34 -6.53 10.05
CA ALA A 177 4.24 -7.32 10.60
C ALA A 177 4.61 -8.82 10.69
N GLY A 178 5.27 -9.35 9.66
CA GLY A 178 5.76 -10.73 9.63
C GLY A 178 6.80 -11.02 10.72
N GLN A 179 7.77 -10.13 10.92
CA GLN A 179 8.78 -10.27 11.97
C GLN A 179 8.15 -10.24 13.37
N VAL A 180 7.26 -9.28 13.64
CA VAL A 180 6.56 -9.17 14.93
C VAL A 180 5.72 -10.43 15.21
N ALA A 181 4.99 -10.92 14.21
CA ALA A 181 4.19 -12.13 14.35
C ALA A 181 5.04 -13.39 14.62
N SER A 182 6.19 -13.51 13.94
CA SER A 182 7.12 -14.62 14.15
C SER A 182 7.66 -14.65 15.59
N VAL A 183 8.07 -13.48 16.11
CA VAL A 183 8.59 -13.36 17.48
C VAL A 183 7.50 -13.65 18.50
N ALA A 184 6.27 -13.14 18.32
CA ALA A 184 5.15 -13.40 19.23
C ALA A 184 4.76 -14.88 19.27
N ASN A 185 4.80 -15.57 18.12
CA ASN A 185 4.54 -17.00 18.03
C ASN A 185 5.61 -17.81 18.78
N TYR A 186 6.88 -17.45 18.59
CA TYR A 186 7.99 -18.13 19.26
C TYR A 186 7.96 -17.91 20.78
N ASP A 187 7.66 -16.70 21.25
CA ASP A 187 7.46 -16.39 22.67
C ASP A 187 6.35 -17.25 23.29
N SER A 188 5.19 -17.31 22.62
CA SER A 188 4.05 -18.11 23.06
C SER A 188 4.38 -19.61 23.16
N GLN A 189 5.16 -20.13 22.21
CA GLN A 189 5.63 -21.52 22.23
C GLN A 189 6.56 -21.78 23.41
N LEU A 190 7.56 -20.91 23.63
CA LEU A 190 8.49 -21.04 24.76
C LEU A 190 7.75 -21.00 26.10
N ASP A 191 6.81 -20.08 26.28
CA ASP A 191 6.02 -19.97 27.50
C ASP A 191 5.12 -21.19 27.74
N SER A 192 4.57 -21.79 26.68
CA SER A 192 3.81 -23.03 26.79
C SER A 192 4.69 -24.20 27.25
N LEU A 193 5.89 -24.35 26.66
CA LEU A 193 6.84 -25.41 27.00
C LEU A 193 7.37 -25.25 28.42
N ARG A 194 7.64 -24.02 28.84
CA ARG A 194 8.05 -23.69 30.20
C ARG A 194 6.97 -24.08 31.21
N ARG A 195 5.72 -23.69 30.99
CA ARG A 195 4.60 -24.04 31.87
C ARG A 195 4.42 -25.55 32.00
N GLN A 196 4.46 -26.29 30.88
CA GLN A 196 4.37 -27.75 30.90
C GLN A 196 5.54 -28.40 31.67
N THR A 197 6.75 -27.87 31.51
CA THR A 197 7.94 -28.40 32.21
C THR A 197 7.83 -28.17 33.71
N VAL A 198 7.37 -26.99 34.15
CA VAL A 198 7.16 -26.67 35.58
C VAL A 198 6.06 -27.56 36.18
N ILE A 199 4.93 -27.73 35.49
CA ILE A 199 3.84 -28.60 35.95
C ILE A 199 4.34 -30.04 36.12
N ARG A 200 5.11 -30.56 35.15
CA ARG A 200 5.68 -31.91 35.23
C ARG A 200 6.66 -32.05 36.39
N LEU A 201 7.52 -31.05 36.61
CA LEU A 201 8.47 -31.05 37.73
C LEU A 201 7.75 -31.09 39.08
N ALA A 202 6.71 -30.26 39.26
CA ALA A 202 5.90 -30.25 40.47
C ALA A 202 5.18 -31.59 40.69
N GLY A 203 4.67 -32.21 39.62
CA GLY A 203 4.07 -33.55 39.69
C GLY A 203 5.05 -34.63 40.16
N LEU A 204 6.31 -34.58 39.71
CA LEU A 204 7.36 -35.52 40.12
C LEU A 204 7.81 -35.30 41.57
N GLN A 205 7.79 -34.06 42.07
CA GLN A 205 8.13 -33.73 43.46
C GLN A 205 7.07 -34.23 44.45
N ASN A 206 5.82 -34.35 44.02
CA ASN A 206 4.74 -34.91 44.84
C ASN A 206 4.72 -36.46 44.85
N GLN A 207 5.56 -37.12 44.03
CA GLN A 207 5.63 -38.58 43.89
C GLN A 207 6.89 -39.21 44.54
N SER A 208 7.88 -38.38 44.87
CA SER A 208 9.08 -38.73 45.64
C SER A 208 8.84 -38.59 47.13
#